data_AF-A0A7D5VZV7-F1
#
_entry.id   AF-A0A7D5VZV7-F1
#
_cell.length_a   1.000
_cell.length_b   1.000
_cell.length_c   1.000
_cell.angle_alpha   90.00
_cell.angle_beta   90.00
_cell.angle_gamma   90.00
#
_symmetry.space_group_name_H-M   'P 1'
#
loop_
_entity.id
_entity.type
_entity.pdbx_description
1 polymer ?
#
loop_
_entity_poly.entity_id
_entity_poly.type
_entity_poly.pdbx_seq_one_letter_code
_entity_poly.pdbx_strand_id
1 'polypeptide(L)'
;MTDKIKITGVPPKWDQSEYEKRVDAWVNVYRQTERSMELVQAPFGHEFLQRVIDKANAGYTVTPKKDVKHSPLDYSVWMVKPLEQQQADIAEIRKDVKAEYVAHLESERERYQQLLRQQLIQAQEEKDRKAAEQAKAKQMAEIEKEVQACYKPLEIPE
;
A
#
# COMPACT_ATOMS: atom_id res chain seq x y z
N MET A 1 -18.71 -9.26 -22.89
CA MET A 1 -18.58 -7.81 -22.60
C MET A 1 -17.24 -7.63 -21.92
N THR A 2 -16.23 -7.14 -22.62
CA THR A 2 -14.93 -6.83 -22.02
C THR A 2 -14.99 -5.41 -21.48
N ASP A 3 -14.93 -5.26 -20.16
CA ASP A 3 -14.88 -3.94 -19.53
C ASP A 3 -13.67 -3.16 -20.02
N LYS A 4 -13.91 -1.94 -20.51
CA LYS A 4 -12.86 -1.03 -20.97
C LYS A 4 -12.01 -0.60 -19.79
N ILE A 5 -10.75 -1.03 -19.79
CA ILE A 5 -9.79 -0.55 -18.81
C ILE A 5 -9.44 0.89 -19.17
N LYS A 6 -9.92 1.84 -18.39
CA LYS A 6 -9.63 3.27 -18.56
C LYS A 6 -8.92 3.78 -17.32
N ILE A 7 -7.64 4.08 -17.45
CA ILE A 7 -6.84 4.64 -16.38
C ILE A 7 -6.81 6.16 -16.56
N THR A 8 -7.04 6.89 -15.47
CA THR A 8 -6.97 8.35 -15.43
C THR A 8 -6.08 8.76 -14.27
N GLY A 9 -5.00 9.49 -14.55
CA GLY A 9 -4.11 10.00 -13.51
C GLY A 9 -2.63 9.76 -13.80
N VAL A 10 -1.80 10.17 -12.84
CA VAL A 10 -0.34 10.02 -12.85
C VAL A 10 0.05 9.02 -11.76
N PRO A 11 1.04 8.13 -11.97
CA PRO A 11 1.50 7.22 -10.93
C PRO A 11 1.88 7.96 -9.65
N PRO A 12 1.64 7.36 -8.47
CA PRO A 12 1.98 7.98 -7.20
C PRO A 12 3.49 8.25 -7.13
N LYS A 13 3.84 9.40 -6.54
CA LYS A 13 5.21 9.88 -6.37
C LYS A 13 5.51 9.97 -4.88
N TRP A 14 6.79 9.99 -4.55
CA TRP A 14 7.23 10.25 -3.19
C TRP A 14 6.71 11.60 -2.71
N ASP A 15 5.92 11.58 -1.64
CA ASP A 15 5.51 12.77 -0.91
C ASP A 15 6.17 12.76 0.48
N GLN A 16 7.02 13.74 0.72
CA GLN A 16 7.73 13.89 1.99
C GLN A 16 6.76 14.11 3.16
N SER A 17 5.66 14.84 2.93
CA SER A 17 4.66 15.13 3.97
C SER A 17 3.85 13.89 4.34
N GLU A 18 3.58 13.01 3.38
CA GLU A 18 2.91 11.75 3.61
C GLU A 18 3.82 10.79 4.39
N TYR A 19 5.10 10.71 4.01
CA TYR A 19 6.10 9.95 4.73
C TYR A 19 6.21 10.40 6.20
N GLU A 20 6.32 11.71 6.45
CA GLU A 20 6.40 12.26 7.79
C GLU A 20 5.15 11.95 8.62
N LYS A 21 3.95 12.07 8.05
CA LYS A 21 2.70 11.67 8.73
C LYS A 21 2.70 10.18 9.12
N ARG A 22 3.19 9.31 8.23
CA ARG A 22 3.30 7.86 8.51
C ARG A 22 4.30 7.59 9.62
N VAL A 23 5.45 8.26 9.59
CA VAL A 23 6.46 8.18 10.67
C VAL A 23 5.87 8.65 11.99
N ASP A 24 5.20 9.80 12.01
CA ASP A 24 4.62 10.35 13.24
C ASP A 24 3.54 9.44 13.81
N ALA A 25 2.71 8.82 12.97
CA ALA A 25 1.74 7.83 13.41
C ALA A 25 2.42 6.63 14.10
N TRP A 26 3.49 6.09 13.50
CA TRP A 26 4.25 4.98 14.10
C TRP A 26 5.04 5.37 15.35
N VAL A 27 5.61 6.58 15.39
CA VAL A 27 6.28 7.10 16.59
C VAL A 27 5.28 7.29 17.73
N ASN A 28 4.06 7.74 17.42
CA ASN A 28 2.99 7.82 18.42
C ASN A 28 2.60 6.44 18.94
N VAL A 29 2.47 5.44 18.07
CA VAL A 29 2.24 4.04 18.49
C VAL A 29 3.37 3.57 19.40
N TYR A 30 4.63 3.79 19.03
CA TYR A 30 5.79 3.43 19.85
C TYR A 30 5.72 4.05 21.27
N ARG A 31 5.45 5.35 21.37
CA ARG A 31 5.37 6.09 22.65
C ARG A 31 4.16 5.73 23.52
N GLN A 32 3.08 5.23 22.91
CA GLN A 32 1.86 4.86 23.63
C GLN A 32 1.79 3.37 23.98
N THR A 33 2.65 2.55 23.39
CA THR A 33 2.68 1.10 23.61
C THR A 33 3.89 0.68 24.44
N GLU A 34 3.90 -0.59 24.81
CA GLU A 34 4.98 -1.26 25.54
C GLU A 34 6.30 -1.29 24.76
N ARG A 35 6.32 -0.91 23.46
CA ARG A 35 7.55 -0.82 22.65
C ARG A 35 8.56 0.19 23.19
N SER A 36 8.07 1.28 23.79
CA SER A 36 8.89 2.29 24.46
C SER A 36 9.26 1.95 25.90
N MET A 37 8.81 0.78 26.38
CA MET A 37 8.92 0.37 27.77
C MET A 37 9.63 -0.98 27.89
N GLU A 38 10.05 -1.31 29.10
CA GLU A 38 10.61 -2.60 29.47
C GLU A 38 9.93 -3.07 30.76
N LEU A 39 9.52 -4.33 30.79
CA LEU A 39 8.93 -4.93 31.98
C LEU A 39 10.04 -5.40 32.92
N VAL A 40 10.12 -4.77 34.09
CA VAL A 40 10.99 -5.22 35.17
C VAL A 40 10.16 -6.07 36.11
N GLN A 41 10.58 -7.33 36.30
CA GLN A 41 9.87 -8.29 37.15
C GLN A 41 10.83 -9.09 38.02
N ALA A 42 10.39 -9.50 39.21
CA ALA A 42 11.10 -10.47 40.04
C ALA A 42 10.13 -11.15 41.03
N PRO A 43 10.43 -12.38 41.49
CA PRO A 43 9.58 -13.08 42.45
C PRO A 43 9.65 -12.49 43.87
N PHE A 44 10.81 -11.96 44.28
CA PHE A 44 11.00 -11.43 45.62
C PHE A 44 11.06 -9.90 45.62
N GLY A 45 10.42 -9.27 46.61
CA GLY A 45 10.32 -7.80 46.68
C GLY A 45 11.68 -7.09 46.75
N HIS A 46 12.65 -7.63 47.49
CA HIS A 46 13.98 -7.03 47.56
C HIS A 46 14.73 -7.10 46.23
N GLU A 47 14.63 -8.23 45.52
CA GLU A 47 15.22 -8.40 44.18
C GLU A 47 14.55 -7.49 43.16
N PHE A 48 13.22 -7.38 43.23
CA PHE A 48 12.44 -6.47 42.39
C PHE A 48 12.90 -5.02 42.57
N LEU A 49 12.99 -4.56 43.82
CA LEU A 49 13.44 -3.20 44.12
C LEU A 49 14.87 -2.95 43.64
N GLN A 50 15.77 -3.91 43.80
CA GLN A 50 17.14 -3.79 43.28
C GLN A 50 17.14 -3.64 41.75
N ARG A 51 16.38 -4.47 41.02
CA ARG A 51 16.28 -4.37 39.55
C ARG A 51 15.72 -3.02 39.10
N VAL A 52 14.72 -2.48 39.81
CA VAL A 52 14.16 -1.15 39.52
C VAL A 52 15.21 -0.06 39.74
N ILE A 53 15.99 -0.14 40.82
CA ILE A 53 17.07 0.81 41.11
C ILE A 53 18.14 0.75 40.02
N ASP A 54 18.57 -0.46 39.63
CA ASP A 54 19.60 -0.65 38.60
C ASP A 54 19.14 -0.05 37.26
N LYS A 55 17.87 -0.26 36.88
CA LYS A 55 17.28 0.34 35.69
C LYS A 55 17.11 1.85 35.80
N ALA A 56 16.72 2.36 36.96
CA ALA A 56 16.65 3.81 37.20
C ALA A 56 18.03 4.47 37.05
N ASN A 57 19.09 3.83 37.53
CA ASN A 57 20.48 4.28 37.33
C ASN A 57 20.89 4.26 35.86
N ALA A 58 20.34 3.35 35.06
CA ALA A 58 20.51 3.32 33.60
C ALA A 58 19.65 4.37 32.87
N GLY A 59 18.93 5.24 33.59
CA GLY A 59 18.11 6.33 33.03
C GLY A 59 16.68 5.94 32.67
N TYR A 60 16.21 4.77 33.08
CA TYR A 60 14.81 4.37 32.90
C TYR A 60 13.92 5.06 33.93
N THR A 61 12.65 5.27 33.58
CA THR A 61 11.67 5.89 34.49
C THR A 61 10.42 5.04 34.60
N VAL A 62 9.82 4.93 35.79
CA VAL A 62 8.57 4.19 35.97
C VAL A 62 7.44 4.90 35.21
N THR A 63 6.66 4.15 34.42
CA THR A 63 5.53 4.74 33.69
C THR A 63 4.30 4.90 34.59
N PRO A 64 3.63 6.06 34.59
CA PRO A 64 2.35 6.22 35.28
C PRO A 64 1.17 5.60 34.50
N LYS A 65 1.41 5.10 33.27
CA LYS A 65 0.34 4.61 32.37
C LYS A 65 -0.07 3.17 32.63
N LYS A 66 0.68 2.43 33.44
CA LYS A 66 0.51 1.00 33.67
C LYS A 66 0.55 0.72 35.17
N ASP A 67 -0.26 -0.22 35.61
CA ASP A 67 -0.30 -0.60 37.02
C ASP A 67 0.98 -1.33 37.43
N VAL A 68 1.33 -1.16 38.70
CA VAL A 68 2.39 -1.94 39.34
C VAL A 68 1.77 -3.20 39.92
N LYS A 69 2.32 -4.35 39.56
CA LYS A 69 1.87 -5.63 40.10
C LYS A 69 2.58 -5.94 41.40
N HIS A 70 1.79 -6.15 42.44
CA HIS A 70 2.24 -6.55 43.77
C HIS A 70 1.48 -7.80 44.21
N SER A 71 1.86 -8.95 43.65
CA SER A 71 1.30 -10.25 44.01
C SER A 71 2.37 -11.12 44.69
N PRO A 72 1.98 -12.08 45.55
CA PRO A 72 2.92 -13.02 46.13
C PRO A 72 3.72 -13.74 45.03
N LEU A 73 5.05 -13.70 45.11
CA LEU A 73 5.97 -14.26 44.13
C LEU A 73 5.89 -13.65 42.72
N ASP A 74 5.25 -12.49 42.57
CA ASP A 74 5.04 -11.85 41.27
C ASP A 74 4.96 -10.33 41.44
N TYR A 75 6.14 -9.70 41.41
CA TYR A 75 6.32 -8.26 41.38
C TYR A 75 6.73 -7.81 39.99
N SER A 76 6.03 -6.84 39.42
CA SER A 76 6.41 -6.28 38.14
C SER A 76 5.98 -4.83 37.95
N VAL A 77 6.79 -4.09 37.18
CA VAL A 77 6.52 -2.71 36.78
C VAL A 77 7.05 -2.44 35.37
N TRP A 78 6.33 -1.63 34.61
CA TRP A 78 6.80 -1.12 33.34
C TRP A 78 7.66 0.13 33.54
N MET A 79 8.84 0.15 32.95
CA MET A 79 9.73 1.31 32.95
C MET A 79 9.97 1.79 31.52
N VAL A 80 9.84 3.10 31.29
CA VAL A 80 10.13 3.77 30.02
C VAL A 80 11.63 3.79 29.78
N LYS A 81 12.04 3.43 28.56
CA LYS A 81 13.44 3.44 28.12
C LYS A 81 14.05 4.86 28.19
N PRO A 82 15.38 5.00 28.36
CA PRO A 82 16.07 6.28 28.27
C PRO A 82 15.92 6.94 26.89
N LEU A 83 16.08 8.26 26.82
CA LEU A 83 15.91 9.03 25.58
C LEU A 83 16.85 8.55 24.45
N GLU A 84 18.08 8.19 24.76
CA GLU A 84 19.05 7.70 23.76
C GLU A 84 18.58 6.40 23.09
N GLN A 85 18.09 5.44 23.88
CA GLN A 85 17.53 4.20 23.36
C GLN A 85 16.25 4.46 22.55
N GLN A 86 15.38 5.36 23.04
CA GLN A 86 14.17 5.73 22.28
C GLN A 86 14.51 6.38 20.93
N GLN A 87 15.56 7.20 20.87
CA GLN A 87 16.01 7.80 19.61
C GLN A 87 16.55 6.76 18.63
N ALA A 88 17.29 5.77 19.11
CA ALA A 88 17.73 4.63 18.30
C ALA A 88 16.54 3.84 17.75
N ASP A 89 15.58 3.48 18.61
CA ASP A 89 14.36 2.77 18.20
C ASP A 89 13.54 3.59 17.17
N ILE A 90 13.40 4.91 17.37
CA ILE A 90 12.71 5.80 16.42
C ILE A 90 13.46 5.90 15.08
N ALA A 91 14.80 5.86 15.09
CA ALA A 91 15.58 5.86 13.87
C ALA A 91 15.39 4.56 13.06
N GLU A 92 15.22 3.43 13.73
CA GLU A 92 14.85 2.16 13.10
C GLU A 92 13.45 2.23 12.51
N ILE A 93 12.46 2.69 13.29
CA ILE A 93 11.08 2.91 12.80
C ILE A 93 11.08 3.77 11.53
N ARG A 94 11.88 4.84 11.48
CA ARG A 94 11.99 5.70 10.29
C ARG A 94 12.52 4.96 9.06
N LYS A 95 13.47 4.04 9.24
CA LYS A 95 14.02 3.22 8.15
C LYS A 95 12.97 2.22 7.65
N ASP A 96 12.28 1.55 8.57
CA ASP A 96 11.26 0.56 8.24
C ASP A 96 10.09 1.21 7.49
N VAL A 97 9.55 2.31 8.02
CA VAL A 97 8.46 3.06 7.38
C VAL A 97 8.87 3.59 6.00
N LYS A 98 10.14 3.98 5.83
CA LYS A 98 10.66 4.41 4.52
C LYS A 98 10.70 3.24 3.54
N ALA A 99 11.21 2.08 3.97
CA ALA A 99 11.26 0.89 3.13
C ALA A 99 9.85 0.44 2.71
N GLU A 100 8.90 0.41 3.64
CA GLU A 100 7.50 0.08 3.36
C GLU A 100 6.86 1.09 2.40
N TYR A 101 7.09 2.39 2.59
CA TYR A 101 6.51 3.40 1.71
C TYR A 101 7.11 3.34 0.30
N VAL A 102 8.41 3.10 0.17
CA VAL A 102 9.05 2.88 -1.15
C VAL A 102 8.47 1.64 -1.82
N ALA A 103 8.37 0.51 -1.11
CA ALA A 103 7.81 -0.72 -1.66
C ALA A 103 6.35 -0.53 -2.12
N HIS A 104 5.56 0.24 -1.37
CA HIS A 104 4.20 0.62 -1.77
C HIS A 104 4.17 1.48 -3.04
N LEU A 105 5.07 2.46 -3.18
CA LEU A 105 5.15 3.27 -4.39
C LEU A 105 5.59 2.43 -5.60
N GLU A 106 6.52 1.49 -5.42
CA GLU A 106 6.97 0.59 -6.47
C GLU A 106 5.86 -0.36 -6.94
N SER A 107 5.13 -0.96 -6.01
CA SER A 107 4.02 -1.87 -6.34
C SER A 107 2.88 -1.14 -7.05
N GLU A 108 2.53 0.07 -6.62
CA GLU A 108 1.55 0.89 -7.30
C GLU A 108 2.03 1.29 -8.70
N ARG A 109 3.31 1.67 -8.86
CA ARG A 109 3.86 1.98 -10.20
C ARG A 109 3.82 0.77 -11.13
N GLU A 110 4.14 -0.42 -10.65
CA GLU A 110 4.04 -1.64 -11.43
C GLU A 110 2.59 -1.91 -11.86
N ARG A 111 1.65 -1.81 -10.92
CA ARG A 111 0.22 -1.94 -11.19
C ARG A 111 -0.26 -0.95 -12.26
N TYR A 112 0.12 0.33 -12.15
CA TYR A 112 -0.20 1.35 -13.16
C TYR A 112 0.39 1.00 -14.53
N GLN A 113 1.62 0.48 -14.60
CA GLN A 113 2.23 0.05 -15.87
C GLN A 113 1.48 -1.12 -16.50
N GLN A 114 1.09 -2.12 -15.71
CA GLN A 114 0.34 -3.28 -16.20
C GLN A 114 -1.01 -2.87 -16.77
N LEU A 115 -1.75 -2.00 -16.06
CA LEU A 115 -3.01 -1.47 -16.54
C LEU A 115 -2.83 -0.66 -17.83
N LEU A 116 -1.78 0.16 -17.93
CA LEU A 116 -1.50 0.97 -19.13
C LEU A 116 -1.21 0.09 -20.34
N ARG A 117 -0.43 -0.98 -20.16
CA ARG A 117 -0.20 -1.96 -21.21
C ARG A 117 -1.51 -2.60 -21.68
N GLN A 118 -2.36 -3.02 -20.75
CA GLN A 118 -3.65 -3.62 -21.09
C GLN A 118 -4.57 -2.64 -21.83
N GLN A 119 -4.64 -1.39 -21.40
CA GLN A 119 -5.42 -0.35 -22.08
C GLN A 119 -4.92 -0.11 -23.51
N LEU A 120 -3.60 -0.05 -23.73
CA LEU A 120 -3.03 0.15 -25.06
C LEU A 120 -3.27 -1.05 -25.99
N ILE A 121 -3.19 -2.28 -25.47
CA ILE A 121 -3.52 -3.49 -26.23
C ILE A 121 -4.99 -3.46 -26.65
N GLN A 122 -5.91 -3.22 -25.70
CA GLN A 122 -7.35 -3.13 -26.01
C GLN A 122 -7.65 -2.03 -27.04
N ALA A 123 -6.99 -0.87 -26.94
CA ALA A 123 -7.17 0.23 -27.88
C ALA A 123 -6.70 -0.14 -29.30
N GLN A 124 -5.58 -0.87 -29.41
CA GLN A 124 -5.05 -1.33 -30.69
C GLN A 124 -5.94 -2.42 -31.30
N GLU A 125 -6.37 -3.41 -30.52
CA GLU A 125 -7.31 -4.45 -30.95
C GLU A 125 -8.65 -3.88 -31.42
N GLU A 126 -9.19 -2.87 -30.72
CA GLU A 126 -10.41 -2.18 -31.16
C GLU A 126 -10.21 -1.44 -32.49
N LYS A 127 -9.03 -0.82 -32.68
CA LYS A 127 -8.69 -0.13 -33.92
C LYS A 127 -8.58 -1.12 -35.08
N ASP A 128 -7.90 -2.25 -34.88
CA ASP A 128 -7.70 -3.28 -35.89
C ASP A 128 -9.02 -3.98 -36.25
N ARG A 129 -9.88 -4.27 -35.26
CA ARG A 129 -11.22 -4.81 -35.49
C ARG A 129 -12.08 -3.86 -36.33
N LYS A 130 -12.10 -2.56 -35.98
CA LYS A 130 -12.84 -1.55 -36.75
C LYS A 130 -12.31 -1.41 -38.17
N ALA A 131 -10.99 -1.47 -38.36
CA ALA A 131 -10.39 -1.41 -39.69
C ALA A 131 -10.77 -2.64 -40.54
N ALA A 132 -10.74 -3.84 -39.96
CA ALA A 132 -11.13 -5.07 -40.63
C ALA A 132 -12.64 -5.10 -40.97
N GLU A 133 -13.50 -4.65 -40.06
CA GLU A 133 -14.95 -4.52 -40.30
C GLU A 133 -15.24 -3.52 -41.42
N GLN A 134 -14.56 -2.37 -41.42
CA GLN A 134 -14.70 -1.38 -42.51
C GLN A 134 -14.18 -1.90 -43.85
N ALA A 135 -13.09 -2.66 -43.87
CA ALA A 135 -12.57 -3.27 -45.09
C ALA A 135 -13.55 -4.31 -45.67
N LYS A 136 -14.11 -5.18 -44.81
CA LYS A 136 -15.13 -6.14 -45.21
C LYS A 136 -16.40 -5.47 -45.70
N ALA A 137 -16.88 -4.42 -45.01
CA ALA A 137 -18.06 -3.68 -45.44
C ALA A 137 -17.87 -3.03 -46.82
N LYS A 138 -16.67 -2.50 -47.12
CA LYS A 138 -16.34 -1.97 -48.45
C LYS A 138 -16.37 -3.06 -49.53
N GLN A 139 -15.74 -4.20 -49.27
CA GLN A 139 -15.74 -5.33 -50.21
C GLN A 139 -17.15 -5.86 -50.47
N MET A 140 -17.96 -6.00 -49.43
CA MET A 140 -19.36 -6.44 -49.57
C MET A 140 -20.19 -5.43 -50.37
N ALA A 141 -19.97 -4.12 -50.17
CA ALA A 141 -20.66 -3.08 -50.93
C ALA A 141 -20.25 -3.03 -52.41
N GLU A 142 -18.99 -3.36 -52.73
CA GLU A 142 -18.53 -3.52 -54.12
C GLU A 142 -19.16 -4.75 -54.78
N ILE A 143 -19.21 -5.89 -54.08
CA ILE A 143 -19.88 -7.10 -54.55
C ILE A 143 -21.38 -6.85 -54.75
N GLU A 144 -22.06 -6.17 -53.82
CA GLU A 144 -23.48 -5.81 -53.99
C GLU A 144 -23.72 -4.94 -55.22
N LYS A 145 -22.82 -3.98 -55.50
CA LYS A 145 -22.91 -3.17 -56.72
C LYS A 145 -22.73 -4.00 -57.98
N GLU A 146 -21.77 -4.94 -57.99
CA GLU A 146 -21.59 -5.86 -59.13
C GLU A 146 -22.80 -6.77 -59.32
N VAL A 147 -23.37 -7.30 -58.24
CA VAL A 147 -24.61 -8.12 -58.29
C VAL A 147 -25.77 -7.30 -58.85
N GLN A 148 -26.00 -6.08 -58.36
CA GLN A 148 -27.07 -5.21 -58.88
C GLN A 148 -26.84 -4.77 -60.32
N ALA A 149 -25.59 -4.60 -60.76
CA ALA A 149 -25.28 -4.29 -62.16
C ALA A 149 -25.54 -5.48 -63.10
N CYS A 150 -25.35 -6.71 -62.62
CA CYS A 150 -25.54 -7.93 -63.40
C CYS A 150 -27.03 -8.33 -63.52
N TYR A 151 -27.83 -8.08 -62.48
CA TYR A 151 -29.27 -8.34 -62.49
C TYR A 151 -30.05 -7.06 -62.83
N LYS A 152 -30.42 -6.90 -64.11
CA LYS A 152 -31.43 -5.88 -64.48
C LYS A 152 -32.75 -6.17 -63.73
N PRO A 153 -33.48 -5.13 -63.27
CA PRO A 153 -34.79 -5.30 -62.65
C PRO A 153 -35.71 -6.10 -63.57
N LEU A 154 -36.41 -7.09 -63.00
CA LEU A 154 -37.33 -7.94 -63.74
C LEU A 154 -38.54 -7.11 -64.19
N GLU A 155 -38.59 -6.71 -65.47
CA GLU A 155 -39.78 -6.09 -66.05
C GLU A 155 -40.81 -7.18 -66.33
N ILE A 156 -41.91 -7.17 -65.55
CA ILE A 156 -43.08 -8.03 -65.76
C ILE A 156 -44.07 -7.21 -66.59
N PRO A 157 -44.39 -7.62 -67.84
CA PRO A 157 -45.42 -6.95 -68.63
C PRO A 157 -46.81 -7.19 -68.02
N GLU A 158 -47.69 -6.17 -68.06
CA GLU A 158 -49.13 -6.32 -67.75
C GLU A 158 -49.83 -7.27 -68.73
#